data_AF-A0A497PG75-F1
#
_entry.id   AF-A0A497PG75-F1
#
_cell.length_a   1.000
_cell.length_b   1.000
_cell.length_c   1.000
_cell.angle_alpha   90.00
_cell.angle_beta   90.00
_cell.angle_gamma   90.00
#
_symmetry.space_group_name_H-M   'P 1'
#
loop_
_entity.id
_entity.type
_entity.pdbx_description
1 polymer ?
#
loop_
_entity_poly.entity_id
_entity_poly.type
_entity_poly.pdbx_seq_one_letter_code
_entity_poly.pdbx_strand_id
1 'polypeptide(L)'
;MVRLTTISNVLAGIGLAVLGFAVVLKYMLASLNVTGSPYPYYAWLGGAGLLVVVLIMSIINTFTELTGFVHPEDKLISNMFVYLMAIATVLIFGILDEGQIYQETLFNIASMIVIAYVFLFIFVYFSQAITEGSEIGQVKEMTARFMIVSLLLGGVMAALLVGLRAIWDYFGLYESAAAALGLFAVALVVLIVLLLGRRYEPVGE
;
A
#
# COMPACT_ATOMS: atom_id res chain seq x y z
N MET A 1 -16.04 -9.63 -23.05
CA MET A 1 -16.22 -8.90 -21.76
C MET A 1 -14.83 -8.55 -21.25
N VAL A 2 -14.49 -7.27 -21.14
CA VAL A 2 -13.23 -6.87 -20.49
C VAL A 2 -13.45 -6.95 -18.99
N ARG A 3 -12.60 -7.70 -18.28
CA ARG A 3 -12.72 -7.86 -16.83
C ARG A 3 -12.43 -6.52 -16.14
N LEU A 4 -13.23 -6.16 -15.14
CA LEU A 4 -13.04 -4.92 -14.36
C LEU A 4 -11.65 -4.88 -13.70
N THR A 5 -11.10 -6.05 -13.34
CA THR A 5 -9.71 -6.20 -12.86
C THR A 5 -8.67 -5.72 -13.85
N THR A 6 -8.79 -6.12 -15.12
CA THR A 6 -7.83 -5.73 -16.15
C THR A 6 -7.84 -4.22 -16.35
N ILE A 7 -9.02 -3.60 -16.36
CA ILE A 7 -9.17 -2.14 -16.47
C ILE A 7 -8.57 -1.44 -15.24
N SER A 8 -8.88 -1.93 -14.03
CA SER A 8 -8.34 -1.42 -12.77
C SER A 8 -6.81 -1.45 -12.75
N ASN A 9 -6.20 -2.58 -13.17
CA ASN A 9 -4.73 -2.72 -13.22
C ASN A 9 -4.09 -1.76 -14.22
N VAL A 10 -4.68 -1.62 -15.40
CA VAL A 10 -4.19 -0.68 -16.43
C VAL A 10 -4.30 0.76 -15.92
N LEU A 11 -5.43 1.14 -15.33
CA LEU A 11 -5.62 2.48 -14.75
C LEU A 11 -4.68 2.75 -13.59
N ALA A 12 -4.41 1.76 -12.74
CA ALA A 12 -3.43 1.88 -11.66
C ALA A 12 -2.01 2.06 -12.19
N GLY A 13 -1.64 1.31 -13.24
CA GLY A 13 -0.37 1.47 -13.94
C GLY A 13 -0.20 2.85 -14.58
N ILE A 14 -1.25 3.35 -15.26
CA ILE A 14 -1.28 4.72 -15.80
C ILE A 14 -1.16 5.73 -14.66
N GLY A 15 -1.88 5.52 -13.56
CA GLY A 15 -1.83 6.38 -12.38
C GLY A 15 -0.43 6.47 -11.78
N LEU A 16 0.25 5.34 -11.59
CA LEU A 16 1.64 5.29 -11.14
C LEU A 16 2.59 5.98 -12.13
N ALA A 17 2.39 5.79 -13.44
CA ALA A 17 3.19 6.46 -14.46
C ALA A 17 2.99 7.99 -14.44
N VAL A 18 1.76 8.46 -14.28
CA VAL A 18 1.44 9.90 -14.15
C VAL A 18 2.06 10.50 -12.89
N LEU A 19 2.00 9.77 -11.77
CA LEU A 19 2.66 10.17 -10.53
C LEU A 19 4.18 10.23 -10.67
N GLY A 20 4.79 9.21 -11.28
CA GLY A 20 6.22 9.22 -11.59
C GLY A 20 6.62 10.35 -12.54
N PHE A 21 5.78 10.65 -13.53
CA PHE A 21 5.97 11.77 -14.43
C PHE A 21 5.93 13.11 -13.71
N ALA A 22 5.07 13.28 -12.69
CA ALA A 22 5.06 14.49 -11.86
C ALA A 22 6.41 14.74 -11.16
N VAL A 23 7.03 13.67 -10.65
CA VAL A 23 8.37 13.74 -10.03
C VAL A 23 9.43 14.11 -11.06
N VAL A 24 9.44 13.44 -12.21
CA VAL A 24 10.39 13.73 -13.30
C VAL A 24 10.25 15.19 -13.76
N LEU A 25 9.02 15.67 -13.92
CA LEU A 25 8.73 17.03 -14.35
C LEU A 25 9.24 18.06 -13.32
N LYS A 26 9.07 17.80 -12.01
CA LYS A 26 9.67 18.63 -10.95
C LYS A 26 11.17 18.76 -11.13
N TYR A 27 11.90 17.64 -11.23
CA TYR A 27 13.36 17.67 -11.33
C TYR A 27 13.85 18.26 -12.66
N MET A 28 13.13 18.02 -13.76
CA MET A 28 13.46 18.65 -15.05
C MET A 28 13.31 20.17 -14.98
N LEU A 29 12.21 20.69 -14.44
CA LEU A 29 12.02 22.14 -14.30
C LEU A 29 13.05 22.77 -13.36
N ALA A 30 13.38 22.09 -12.25
CA ALA A 30 14.44 22.51 -11.34
C ALA A 30 15.80 22.62 -12.05
N SER A 31 16.13 21.66 -12.94
CA SER A 31 17.38 21.71 -13.72
C SER A 31 17.47 22.89 -14.70
N LEU A 32 16.32 23.42 -15.11
CA LEU A 32 16.21 24.61 -15.98
C LEU A 32 16.08 25.92 -15.18
N ASN A 33 16.26 25.88 -13.86
CA ASN A 33 16.04 27.00 -12.93
C ASN A 33 14.61 27.58 -12.95
N VAL A 34 13.62 26.76 -13.33
CA VAL A 34 12.20 27.12 -13.26
C VAL A 34 11.63 26.57 -11.95
N THR A 35 11.57 27.40 -10.92
CA THR A 35 10.99 27.06 -9.61
C THR A 35 9.54 27.53 -9.50
N GLY A 36 8.73 26.86 -8.67
CA GLY A 36 7.34 27.25 -8.40
C GLY A 36 6.33 27.04 -9.54
N SER A 37 6.68 26.25 -10.56
CA SER A 37 5.72 25.92 -11.63
C SER A 37 4.60 25.00 -11.11
N PRO A 38 3.33 25.23 -11.49
CA PRO A 38 2.22 24.38 -11.06
C PRO A 38 2.09 23.07 -11.86
N TYR A 39 2.86 22.89 -12.94
CA TYR A 39 2.72 21.71 -13.81
C TYR A 39 2.94 20.36 -13.11
N PRO A 40 3.96 20.18 -12.23
CA PRO A 40 4.11 18.94 -11.47
C PRO A 40 2.88 18.65 -10.60
N TYR A 41 2.31 19.68 -9.99
CA TYR A 41 1.11 19.56 -9.15
C TYR A 41 -0.13 19.16 -9.95
N TYR A 42 -0.31 19.68 -11.15
CA TYR A 42 -1.41 19.24 -12.04
C TYR A 42 -1.28 17.78 -12.48
N ALA A 43 -0.06 17.32 -12.77
CA ALA A 43 0.19 15.91 -13.04
C ALA A 43 -0.15 15.05 -11.81
N TRP A 44 0.23 15.48 -10.61
CA TRP A 44 -0.14 14.81 -9.37
C TRP A 44 -1.65 14.76 -9.15
N LEU A 45 -2.39 15.84 -9.41
CA LEU A 45 -3.86 15.85 -9.33
C LEU A 45 -4.49 14.82 -10.28
N GLY A 46 -3.95 14.67 -11.49
CA GLY A 46 -4.37 13.63 -12.42
C GLY A 46 -4.15 12.22 -11.86
N GLY A 47 -2.98 11.98 -11.26
CA GLY A 47 -2.67 10.72 -10.57
C GLY A 47 -3.59 10.46 -9.37
N ALA A 48 -3.80 11.45 -8.51
CA ALA A 48 -4.70 11.34 -7.35
C ALA A 48 -6.16 11.11 -7.77
N GLY A 49 -6.61 11.74 -8.86
CA GLY A 49 -7.93 11.49 -9.44
C GLY A 49 -8.08 10.05 -9.93
N LEU A 50 -7.06 9.50 -10.59
CA LEU A 50 -7.05 8.10 -10.99
C LEU A 50 -7.05 7.15 -9.78
N LEU A 51 -6.36 7.48 -8.68
CA LEU A 51 -6.39 6.67 -7.46
C LEU A 51 -7.81 6.47 -6.95
N VAL A 52 -8.62 7.53 -6.92
CA VAL A 52 -10.03 7.46 -6.47
C VAL A 52 -10.83 6.51 -7.36
N VAL A 53 -10.65 6.58 -8.68
CA VAL A 53 -11.33 5.70 -9.64
C VAL A 53 -10.94 4.24 -9.42
N VAL A 54 -9.64 3.96 -9.33
CA VAL A 54 -9.12 2.60 -9.14
C VAL A 54 -9.56 2.04 -7.79
N LEU A 55 -9.59 2.87 -6.73
CA LEU A 55 -10.06 2.47 -5.41
C LEU A 55 -11.54 2.05 -5.43
N ILE A 56 -12.41 2.82 -6.10
CA ILE A 56 -13.82 2.46 -6.27
C ILE A 56 -13.94 1.13 -7.04
N MET A 57 -13.21 0.97 -8.15
CA MET A 57 -13.21 -0.27 -8.93
C MET A 57 -12.73 -1.49 -8.11
N SER A 58 -11.68 -1.30 -7.31
CA SER A 58 -11.11 -2.32 -6.42
C SER A 58 -12.10 -2.76 -5.34
N ILE A 59 -12.81 -1.81 -4.71
CA ILE A 59 -13.88 -2.11 -3.74
C ILE A 59 -14.98 -2.94 -4.41
N ILE A 60 -15.49 -2.47 -5.56
CA ILE A 60 -16.56 -3.17 -6.29
C ILE A 60 -16.09 -4.58 -6.64
N ASN A 61 -14.91 -4.74 -7.23
CA ASN A 61 -14.39 -6.03 -7.65
C ASN A 61 -14.05 -6.99 -6.50
N THR A 62 -13.67 -6.45 -5.33
CA THR A 62 -13.37 -7.25 -4.15
C THR A 62 -14.64 -7.78 -3.50
N PHE A 63 -15.67 -6.95 -3.34
CA PHE A 63 -16.88 -7.30 -2.59
C PHE A 63 -18.06 -7.77 -3.46
N THR A 64 -18.02 -7.52 -4.77
CA THR A 64 -19.04 -8.01 -5.69
C THR A 64 -18.40 -9.00 -6.66
N GLU A 65 -18.84 -10.26 -6.61
CA GLU A 65 -18.48 -11.29 -7.60
C GLU A 65 -19.14 -11.06 -8.97
N LEU A 66 -19.71 -9.87 -9.18
CA LEU A 66 -20.48 -9.49 -10.36
C LEU A 66 -19.64 -9.43 -11.66
N THR A 67 -18.31 -9.52 -11.56
CA THR A 67 -17.38 -9.29 -12.69
C THR A 67 -16.88 -10.58 -13.37
N GLY A 68 -17.51 -11.72 -13.10
CA GLY A 68 -17.15 -13.03 -13.68
C GLY A 68 -16.02 -13.72 -12.90
N PHE A 69 -15.72 -14.98 -13.23
CA PHE A 69 -14.64 -15.76 -12.59
C PHE A 69 -13.29 -15.04 -12.71
N VAL A 70 -12.96 -14.26 -11.68
CA VAL A 70 -11.67 -13.58 -11.51
C VAL A 70 -10.84 -14.48 -10.60
N HIS A 71 -9.67 -14.92 -11.08
CA HIS A 71 -8.74 -15.70 -10.25
C HIS A 71 -8.41 -14.90 -8.97
N PRO A 72 -8.34 -15.52 -7.79
CA PRO A 72 -8.00 -14.83 -6.54
C PRO A 72 -6.71 -13.99 -6.66
N GLU A 73 -5.74 -14.47 -7.44
CA GLU A 73 -4.48 -13.78 -7.74
C GLU A 73 -4.70 -12.44 -8.47
N ASP A 74 -5.65 -12.36 -9.40
CA ASP A 74 -5.95 -11.12 -10.13
C ASP A 74 -6.51 -10.05 -9.19
N LYS A 75 -7.32 -10.45 -8.19
CA LYS A 75 -7.84 -9.55 -7.14
C LYS A 75 -6.72 -9.06 -6.23
N LEU A 76 -5.82 -9.96 -5.84
CA LEU A 76 -4.66 -9.64 -5.01
C LEU A 76 -3.76 -8.62 -5.71
N ILE A 77 -3.38 -8.86 -6.97
CA ILE A 77 -2.54 -7.98 -7.78
C ILE A 77 -3.19 -6.60 -7.94
N SER A 78 -4.49 -6.54 -8.23
CA SER A 78 -5.19 -5.24 -8.34
C SER A 78 -5.15 -4.45 -7.04
N ASN A 79 -5.37 -5.10 -5.90
CA ASN A 79 -5.38 -4.43 -4.61
C ASN A 79 -3.97 -3.98 -4.18
N MET A 80 -2.93 -4.68 -4.63
CA MET A 80 -1.55 -4.25 -4.43
C MET A 80 -1.20 -2.97 -5.22
N PHE A 81 -1.64 -2.88 -6.48
CA PHE A 81 -1.40 -1.68 -7.26
C PHE A 81 -2.11 -0.46 -6.66
N VAL A 82 -3.34 -0.65 -6.15
CA VAL A 82 -4.06 0.39 -5.39
C VAL A 82 -3.27 0.84 -4.17
N TYR A 83 -2.74 -0.13 -3.41
CA TYR A 83 -1.93 0.14 -2.23
C TYR A 83 -0.65 0.92 -2.55
N LEU A 84 0.11 0.50 -3.58
CA LEU A 84 1.31 1.19 -4.03
C LEU A 84 0.98 2.59 -4.54
N MET A 85 -0.12 2.74 -5.27
CA MET A 85 -0.58 4.03 -5.79
C MET A 85 -0.99 4.99 -4.66
N ALA A 86 -1.62 4.49 -3.60
CA ALA A 86 -1.96 5.30 -2.43
C ALA A 86 -0.70 5.85 -1.73
N ILE A 87 0.30 5.00 -1.50
CA ILE A 87 1.59 5.41 -0.91
C ILE A 87 2.32 6.40 -1.84
N ALA A 88 2.41 6.07 -3.13
CA ALA A 88 3.06 6.92 -4.12
C ALA A 88 2.41 8.31 -4.18
N THR A 89 1.08 8.38 -4.12
CA THR A 89 0.34 9.66 -4.15
C THR A 89 0.69 10.53 -2.94
N VAL A 90 0.70 9.96 -1.73
CA VAL A 90 1.05 10.68 -0.50
C VAL A 90 2.50 11.14 -0.51
N LEU A 91 3.43 10.25 -0.89
CA LEU A 91 4.86 10.56 -0.90
C LEU A 91 5.23 11.58 -1.97
N ILE A 92 4.68 11.44 -3.18
CA ILE A 92 4.97 12.37 -4.27
C ILE A 92 4.39 13.75 -3.97
N PHE A 93 3.26 13.84 -3.27
CA PHE A 93 2.75 15.14 -2.81
C PHE A 93 3.78 15.88 -1.95
N GLY A 94 4.44 15.20 -1.01
CA GLY A 94 5.49 15.80 -0.18
C GLY A 94 6.79 16.10 -0.94
N ILE A 95 7.04 15.40 -2.05
CA ILE A 95 8.13 15.76 -2.97
C ILE A 95 7.77 17.06 -3.68
N LEU A 96 6.52 17.26 -4.09
CA LEU A 96 6.10 18.46 -4.82
C LEU A 96 5.95 19.69 -3.92
N ASP A 97 5.62 19.50 -2.64
CA ASP A 97 5.50 20.58 -1.66
C ASP A 97 6.85 20.92 -1.02
N GLU A 98 7.23 22.20 -1.06
CA GLU A 98 8.47 22.72 -0.45
C GLU A 98 8.31 23.01 1.06
N GLY A 99 7.11 22.85 1.61
CA GLY A 99 6.83 23.01 3.03
C GLY A 99 7.41 21.88 3.89
N GLN A 100 8.55 22.12 4.56
CA GLN A 100 9.15 21.18 5.52
C GLN A 100 8.18 20.70 6.62
N ILE A 101 7.22 21.55 7.02
CA ILE A 101 6.23 21.23 8.06
C ILE A 101 5.29 20.09 7.62
N TYR A 102 4.95 20.01 6.34
CA TYR A 102 4.03 18.99 5.83
C TYR A 102 4.73 17.69 5.45
N GLN A 103 6.03 17.76 5.11
CA GLN A 103 6.83 16.61 4.73
C GLN A 103 6.90 15.53 5.83
N GLU A 104 7.18 15.90 7.08
CA GLU A 104 7.18 14.93 8.18
C GLU A 104 5.80 14.29 8.38
N THR A 105 4.73 15.10 8.29
CA THR A 105 3.36 14.62 8.42
C THR A 105 3.01 13.62 7.31
N LEU A 106 3.37 13.91 6.06
CA LEU A 106 3.14 13.03 4.92
C LEU A 106 3.94 11.73 5.00
N PHE A 107 5.19 11.81 5.48
CA PHE A 107 6.00 10.62 5.73
C PHE A 107 5.38 9.73 6.81
N ASN A 108 4.89 10.32 7.90
CA ASN A 108 4.19 9.61 8.96
C ASN A 108 2.89 8.96 8.45
N ILE A 109 2.11 9.66 7.61
CA ILE A 109 0.89 9.11 6.99
C ILE A 109 1.24 7.90 6.12
N ALA A 110 2.24 8.02 5.24
CA ALA A 110 2.67 6.91 4.38
C ALA A 110 3.18 5.72 5.20
N SER A 111 3.95 5.99 6.26
CA SER A 111 4.43 4.97 7.19
C SER A 111 3.27 4.22 7.89
N MET A 112 2.22 4.94 8.29
CA MET A 112 1.03 4.34 8.90
C MET A 112 0.25 3.46 7.90
N ILE A 113 0.18 3.84 6.62
CA ILE A 113 -0.41 3.00 5.57
C ILE A 113 0.37 1.68 5.45
N VAL A 114 1.71 1.75 5.50
CA VAL A 114 2.58 0.56 5.48
C VAL A 114 2.35 -0.34 6.69
N ILE A 115 2.37 0.23 7.89
CA ILE A 115 2.13 -0.49 9.15
C ILE A 115 0.76 -1.16 9.13
N ALA A 116 -0.30 -0.44 8.74
CA ALA A 116 -1.65 -0.99 8.65
C ALA A 116 -1.75 -2.17 7.67
N TYR A 117 -1.02 -2.12 6.56
CA TYR A 117 -1.00 -3.22 5.61
C TYR A 117 -0.31 -4.47 6.17
N VAL A 118 0.83 -4.30 6.85
CA VAL A 118 1.51 -5.42 7.53
C VAL A 118 0.64 -5.98 8.65
N PHE A 119 0.00 -5.11 9.44
CA PHE A 119 -0.96 -5.49 10.47
C PHE A 119 -2.03 -6.43 9.91
N LEU A 120 -2.71 -6.01 8.84
CA LEU A 120 -3.81 -6.78 8.24
C LEU A 120 -3.31 -8.10 7.66
N PHE A 121 -2.14 -8.09 7.03
CA PHE A 121 -1.53 -9.31 6.48
C PHE A 121 -1.23 -10.35 7.57
N ILE A 122 -0.54 -9.94 8.65
CA ILE A 122 -0.23 -10.84 9.77
C ILE A 122 -1.53 -11.29 10.45
N PHE A 123 -2.49 -10.39 10.64
CA PHE A 123 -3.78 -10.73 11.25
C PHE A 123 -4.52 -11.81 10.46
N VAL A 124 -4.64 -11.67 9.13
CA VAL A 124 -5.27 -12.68 8.27
C VAL A 124 -4.50 -14.00 8.32
N TYR A 125 -3.16 -13.94 8.32
CA TYR A 125 -2.32 -15.14 8.38
C TYR A 125 -2.53 -15.95 9.67
N PHE A 126 -2.62 -15.29 10.82
CA PHE A 126 -2.83 -15.95 12.12
C PHE A 126 -4.31 -16.20 12.44
N SER A 127 -5.24 -15.63 11.69
CA SER A 127 -6.69 -15.76 11.94
C SER A 127 -7.14 -17.22 12.02
N GLN A 128 -6.61 -18.10 11.15
CA GLN A 128 -6.93 -19.53 11.17
C GLN A 128 -6.48 -20.22 12.47
N ALA A 129 -5.29 -19.91 12.98
CA ALA A 129 -4.78 -20.47 14.24
C ALA A 129 -5.56 -19.95 15.47
N ILE A 130 -6.14 -18.74 15.38
CA ILE A 130 -7.01 -18.18 16.42
C ILE A 130 -8.35 -18.92 16.45
N THR A 131 -8.90 -19.28 15.28
CA THR A 131 -10.23 -19.88 15.16
C THR A 131 -10.24 -21.41 15.19
N GLU A 132 -9.09 -22.07 15.03
CA GLU A 132 -8.94 -23.52 15.16
C GLU A 132 -9.43 -23.99 16.55
N GLY A 133 -10.49 -24.81 16.59
CA GLY A 133 -11.08 -25.30 17.84
C GLY A 133 -12.24 -24.46 18.38
N SER A 134 -12.94 -23.68 17.54
CA SER A 134 -14.11 -22.88 17.96
C SER A 134 -15.36 -23.69 18.35
N GLU A 135 -15.22 -24.92 18.83
CA GLU A 135 -16.35 -25.70 19.34
C GLU A 135 -16.96 -25.03 20.57
N ILE A 136 -18.28 -25.19 20.68
CA ILE A 136 -19.13 -24.54 21.67
C ILE A 136 -18.62 -24.86 23.09
N GLY A 137 -18.00 -23.88 23.75
CA GLY A 137 -17.46 -24.00 25.11
C GLY A 137 -16.04 -23.46 25.32
N GLN A 138 -15.27 -23.24 24.25
CA GLN A 138 -13.85 -22.82 24.32
C GLN A 138 -13.60 -21.30 24.19
N VAL A 139 -14.58 -20.45 24.50
CA VAL A 139 -14.44 -18.97 24.38
C VAL A 139 -13.22 -18.44 25.15
N LYS A 140 -12.90 -19.02 26.30
CA LYS A 140 -11.72 -18.65 27.10
C LYS A 140 -10.40 -18.94 26.38
N GLU A 141 -10.33 -20.05 25.66
CA GLU A 141 -9.13 -20.46 24.93
C GLU A 141 -8.94 -19.62 23.67
N MET A 142 -10.01 -19.38 22.92
CA MET A 142 -10.00 -18.45 21.78
C MET A 142 -9.56 -17.04 22.22
N THR A 143 -10.08 -16.55 23.35
CA THR A 143 -9.69 -15.25 23.92
C THR A 143 -8.20 -15.23 24.30
N ALA A 144 -7.68 -16.31 24.91
CA ALA A 144 -6.27 -16.41 25.26
C ALA A 144 -5.35 -16.38 24.02
N ARG A 145 -5.70 -17.13 22.98
CA ARG A 145 -4.97 -17.13 21.70
C ARG A 145 -5.00 -15.75 21.04
N PHE A 146 -6.17 -15.10 21.01
CA PHE A 146 -6.32 -13.75 20.51
C PHE A 146 -5.46 -12.73 21.29
N MET A 147 -5.41 -12.82 22.62
CA MET A 147 -4.58 -11.93 23.44
C MET A 147 -3.08 -12.09 23.10
N ILE A 148 -2.59 -13.31 22.95
CA ILE A 148 -1.17 -13.55 22.60
C ILE A 148 -0.86 -13.05 21.19
N VAL A 149 -1.73 -13.34 20.21
CA VAL A 149 -1.51 -12.88 18.83
C VAL A 149 -1.56 -11.35 18.76
N SER A 150 -2.51 -10.69 19.43
CA SER A 150 -2.59 -9.22 19.45
C SER A 150 -1.38 -8.58 20.13
N LEU A 151 -0.83 -9.17 21.20
CA LEU A 151 0.41 -8.72 21.83
C LEU A 151 1.60 -8.83 20.86
N LEU A 152 1.75 -9.98 20.19
CA LEU A 152 2.82 -10.19 19.21
C LEU A 152 2.70 -9.19 18.05
N LEU A 153 1.49 -8.99 17.55
CA LEU A 153 1.19 -8.05 16.49
C LEU A 153 1.54 -6.61 16.91
N GLY A 154 1.19 -6.20 18.13
CA GLY A 154 1.58 -4.91 18.70
C GLY A 154 3.10 -4.74 18.77
N GLY A 155 3.83 -5.78 19.15
CA GLY A 155 5.30 -5.79 19.14
C GLY A 155 5.89 -5.60 17.75
N VAL A 156 5.36 -6.30 16.74
CA VAL A 156 5.78 -6.14 15.34
C VAL A 156 5.49 -4.73 14.83
N MET A 157 4.31 -4.17 15.16
CA MET A 157 3.96 -2.81 14.75
C MET A 157 4.88 -1.75 15.38
N ALA A 158 5.22 -1.92 16.66
CA ALA A 158 6.17 -1.04 17.34
C ALA A 158 7.57 -1.13 16.70
N ALA A 159 8.05 -2.34 16.39
CA ALA A 159 9.33 -2.53 15.72
C ALA A 159 9.35 -1.90 14.32
N LEU A 160 8.28 -2.05 13.54
CA LEU A 160 8.12 -1.39 12.24
C LEU A 160 8.12 0.12 12.38
N LEU A 161 7.35 0.68 13.32
CA LEU A 161 7.33 2.13 13.56
C LEU A 161 8.73 2.68 13.88
N VAL A 162 9.49 1.98 14.72
CA VAL A 162 10.88 2.35 15.03
C VAL A 162 11.75 2.28 13.77
N GLY A 163 11.65 1.21 12.98
CA GLY A 163 12.40 1.08 11.73
C GLY A 163 12.07 2.17 10.71
N LEU A 164 10.79 2.50 10.54
CA LEU A 164 10.34 3.54 9.62
C LEU A 164 10.74 4.94 10.09
N ARG A 165 10.71 5.20 11.40
CA ARG A 165 11.24 6.46 11.96
C ARG A 165 12.76 6.56 11.79
N ALA A 166 13.49 5.46 11.94
CA ALA A 166 14.93 5.45 11.71
C ALA A 166 15.27 5.81 10.25
N ILE A 167 14.42 5.47 9.27
CA ILE A 167 14.59 5.93 7.87
C ILE A 167 14.54 7.46 7.81
N TRP A 168 13.55 8.08 8.47
CA TRP A 168 13.44 9.54 8.53
C TRP A 168 14.69 10.19 9.14
N ASP A 169 15.08 9.72 10.32
CA ASP A 169 16.19 10.27 11.10
C ASP A 169 17.54 10.09 10.40
N TYR A 170 17.74 8.96 9.69
CA TYR A 170 18.99 8.63 9.02
C TYR A 170 19.23 9.47 7.75
N PHE A 171 18.18 9.67 6.95
CA PHE A 171 18.33 10.33 5.65
C PHE A 171 18.35 11.86 5.77
N GLY A 172 17.67 12.45 6.76
CA GLY A 172 17.66 13.90 7.00
C GLY A 172 17.04 14.76 5.89
N LEU A 173 16.66 14.16 4.76
CA LEU A 173 16.03 14.77 3.60
C LEU A 173 14.80 13.94 3.20
N TYR A 174 13.67 14.63 2.98
CA TYR A 174 12.40 14.00 2.63
C TYR A 174 12.50 13.16 1.36
N GLU A 175 13.17 13.64 0.31
CA GLU A 175 13.22 12.97 -0.99
C GLU A 175 13.86 11.56 -0.88
N SER A 176 14.96 11.44 -0.14
CA SER A 176 15.60 10.15 0.13
C SER A 176 14.82 9.26 1.08
N ALA A 177 14.20 9.83 2.12
CA ALA A 177 13.37 9.08 3.05
C ALA A 177 12.13 8.51 2.34
N ALA A 178 11.47 9.32 1.51
CA ALA A 178 10.32 8.93 0.70
C ALA A 178 10.70 7.84 -0.33
N ALA A 179 11.84 7.96 -1.00
CA ALA A 179 12.34 6.93 -1.91
C ALA A 179 12.60 5.60 -1.19
N ALA A 180 13.24 5.64 -0.01
CA ALA A 180 13.50 4.46 0.81
C ALA A 180 12.20 3.79 1.28
N LEU A 181 11.22 4.58 1.76
CA LEU A 181 9.91 4.07 2.17
C LEU A 181 9.13 3.48 0.99
N GLY A 182 9.17 4.13 -0.18
CA GLY A 182 8.55 3.64 -1.40
C GLY A 182 9.14 2.31 -1.86
N LEU A 183 10.46 2.18 -1.86
CA LEU A 183 11.16 0.92 -2.16
C LEU A 183 10.81 -0.18 -1.15
N PHE A 184 10.76 0.17 0.14
CA PHE A 184 10.33 -0.76 1.18
C PHE A 184 8.90 -1.27 0.95
N ALA A 185 7.96 -0.38 0.60
CA ALA A 185 6.59 -0.76 0.29
C ALA A 185 6.49 -1.69 -0.93
N VAL A 186 7.27 -1.43 -1.99
CA VAL A 186 7.35 -2.32 -3.16
C VAL A 186 7.91 -3.69 -2.77
N ALA A 187 9.01 -3.73 -2.03
CA ALA A 187 9.62 -4.98 -1.58
C ALA A 187 8.66 -5.80 -0.70
N LEU A 188 7.94 -5.14 0.21
CA LEU A 188 6.92 -5.76 1.05
C LEU A 188 5.81 -6.40 0.22
N VAL A 189 5.29 -5.66 -0.77
CA VAL A 189 4.23 -6.11 -1.67
C VAL A 189 4.68 -7.33 -2.49
N VAL A 190 5.89 -7.30 -3.03
CA VAL A 190 6.48 -8.45 -3.76
C VAL A 190 6.64 -9.67 -2.83
N LEU A 191 7.13 -9.46 -1.61
CA LEU A 191 7.30 -10.54 -0.64
C LEU A 191 5.97 -11.19 -0.26
N ILE A 192 4.92 -10.40 -0.06
CA ILE A 192 3.57 -10.90 0.23
C ILE A 192 3.04 -11.76 -0.92
N VAL A 193 3.24 -11.34 -2.18
CA VAL A 193 2.84 -12.16 -3.34
C VAL A 193 3.58 -13.48 -3.38
N LEU A 194 4.89 -13.47 -3.20
CA LEU A 194 5.68 -14.70 -3.24
C LEU A 194 5.26 -15.67 -2.13
N LEU A 195 4.87 -15.16 -0.96
CA LEU A 195 4.36 -15.97 0.15
C LEU A 195 2.94 -16.50 -0.10
N LEU A 196 2.04 -15.70 -0.69
CA LEU A 196 0.65 -16.07 -0.94
C LEU A 196 0.47 -16.92 -2.21
N GLY A 197 1.21 -16.63 -3.28
CA GLY A 197 1.14 -17.38 -4.54
C GLY A 197 1.46 -18.87 -4.36
N ARG A 198 2.30 -19.22 -3.38
CA ARG A 198 2.58 -20.63 -3.02
C ARG A 198 1.44 -21.34 -2.29
N ARG A 199 0.44 -20.62 -1.78
CA ARG A 199 -0.65 -21.18 -0.96
C ARG A 199 -1.98 -21.31 -1.70
N TYR A 200 -2.10 -20.73 -2.89
CA TYR A 200 -3.34 -20.68 -3.68
C TYR A 200 -3.25 -21.40 -5.03
N GLU A 201 -2.26 -22.27 -5.24
CA GLU A 201 -2.42 -23.29 -6.28
C GLU A 201 -3.67 -24.11 -5.96
N PRO A 202 -4.68 -24.15 -6.84
CA PRO A 202 -5.82 -25.02 -6.63
C PRO A 202 -5.29 -26.45 -6.56
N VAL A 203 -5.42 -27.07 -5.38
CA VAL A 203 -5.49 -28.53 -5.31
C VAL A 203 -6.67 -28.87 -6.21
N GLY A 204 -6.34 -29.45 -7.37
CA GLY A 204 -7.30 -29.74 -8.43
C GLY A 204 -8.52 -30.49 -7.91
N GLU A 205 -9.63 -30.27 -8.61
CA GLU A 205 -10.84 -31.09 -8.54
C GLU A 205 -10.55 -32.60 -8.59
#